data_AF-A0A8J6PR59-F1
#
_entry.id   AF-A0A8J6PR59-F1
#
_cell.length_a   1.000
_cell.length_b   1.000
_cell.length_c   1.000
_cell.angle_alpha   90.00
_cell.angle_beta   90.00
_cell.angle_gamma   90.00
#
_symmetry.space_group_name_H-M   'P 1'
#
loop_
_entity.id
_entity.type
_entity.pdbx_description
1 polymer ?
#
loop_
_entity_poly.entity_id
_entity_poly.type
_entity_poly.pdbx_seq_one_letter_code
_entity_poly.pdbx_strand_id
1 'polypeptide(L)'
;MRDVLPVPLHAAFVEDALALVDAEVEGKRGATGLAVRAGYGAVNRLNPDLVRDAMVALLPELVDRLDPHWRDYTDAGSETFGDHLAARSDDVAEELLTVTDERIDGSSMQAVKRVYATMRPAAKRHVVEALPRVGGLIERYAA
;
A
#
# COMPACT_ATOMS: atom_id res chain seq x y z
N MET A 1 16.36 -1.86 0.72
CA MET A 1 15.18 -2.60 0.23
C MET A 1 15.24 -2.94 -1.26
N ARG A 2 15.95 -2.23 -2.13
CA ARG A 2 16.12 -2.68 -3.53
C ARG A 2 16.79 -4.06 -3.66
N ASP A 3 17.63 -4.44 -2.70
CA ASP A 3 18.21 -5.79 -2.61
C ASP A 3 17.22 -6.84 -2.04
N VAL A 4 16.17 -6.40 -1.34
CA VAL A 4 15.10 -7.24 -0.76
C VAL A 4 13.98 -7.49 -1.78
N LEU A 5 13.62 -6.46 -2.56
CA LEU A 5 12.66 -6.56 -3.65
C LEU A 5 13.32 -6.20 -4.98
N PRO A 6 14.24 -7.04 -5.51
CA PRO A 6 14.82 -6.83 -6.82
C PRO A 6 13.76 -7.03 -7.91
N VAL A 7 13.96 -6.39 -9.07
CA VAL A 7 13.01 -6.40 -10.21
C VAL A 7 12.48 -7.79 -10.58
N PRO A 8 13.27 -8.89 -10.60
CA PRO A 8 12.74 -10.22 -10.89
C PRO A 8 11.66 -10.72 -9.92
N LEU A 9 11.63 -10.22 -8.68
CA LEU A 9 10.63 -10.59 -7.67
C LEU A 9 9.38 -9.70 -7.71
N HIS A 10 9.39 -8.59 -8.47
CA HIS A 10 8.29 -7.62 -8.47
C HIS A 10 6.96 -8.25 -8.89
N ALA A 11 6.96 -9.14 -9.89
CA ALA A 11 5.72 -9.77 -10.34
C ALA A 11 5.06 -10.63 -9.23
N ALA A 12 5.85 -11.48 -8.56
CA ALA A 12 5.35 -12.30 -7.45
C ALA A 12 4.90 -11.43 -6.27
N PHE A 13 5.70 -10.41 -5.93
CA PHE A 13 5.36 -9.47 -4.86
C PHE A 13 4.05 -8.73 -5.15
N VAL A 14 3.83 -8.30 -6.39
CA VAL A 14 2.59 -7.64 -6.80
C VAL A 14 1.39 -8.56 -6.60
N GLU A 15 1.47 -9.84 -6.97
CA GLU A 15 0.36 -10.79 -6.72
C GLU A 15 0.04 -10.92 -5.23
N ASP A 16 1.06 -11.09 -4.40
CA ASP A 16 0.88 -11.21 -2.96
C ASP A 16 0.37 -9.91 -2.32
N ALA A 17 0.82 -8.76 -2.81
CA ALA A 17 0.35 -7.44 -2.38
C ALA A 17 -1.12 -7.23 -2.76
N LEU A 18 -1.55 -7.67 -3.95
CA LEU A 18 -2.94 -7.64 -4.37
C LEU A 18 -3.81 -8.55 -3.50
N ALA A 19 -3.34 -9.77 -3.20
CA ALA A 19 -4.04 -10.67 -2.28
C ALA A 19 -4.16 -10.07 -0.87
N LEU A 20 -3.13 -9.35 -0.40
CA LEU A 20 -3.19 -8.61 0.85
C LEU A 20 -4.25 -7.49 0.79
N VAL A 21 -4.29 -6.69 -0.27
CA VAL A 21 -5.31 -5.64 -0.46
C VAL A 21 -6.72 -6.24 -0.44
N ASP A 22 -6.95 -7.37 -1.13
CA ASP A 22 -8.24 -8.06 -1.11
C ASP A 22 -8.62 -8.48 0.31
N ALA A 23 -7.69 -9.07 1.06
CA ALA A 23 -7.91 -9.49 2.44
C ALA A 23 -8.19 -8.31 3.39
N GLU A 24 -7.48 -7.18 3.22
CA GLU A 24 -7.73 -5.94 3.96
C GLU A 24 -9.17 -5.45 3.78
N VAL A 25 -9.61 -5.42 2.52
CA VAL A 25 -10.92 -4.92 2.14
C VAL A 25 -12.01 -5.86 2.64
N GLU A 26 -11.86 -7.17 2.42
CA GLU A 26 -12.82 -8.18 2.88
C GLU A 26 -12.99 -8.13 4.41
N GLY A 27 -11.88 -7.98 5.14
CA GLY A 27 -11.83 -7.95 6.59
C GLY A 27 -12.47 -6.71 7.25
N LYS A 28 -12.74 -5.61 6.53
CA LYS A 28 -13.30 -4.40 7.14
C LYS A 28 -14.71 -4.64 7.70
N ARG A 29 -14.99 -4.21 8.93
CA ARG A 29 -16.31 -4.41 9.59
C ARG A 29 -17.07 -3.09 9.80
N GLY A 30 -18.36 -3.20 10.14
CA GLY A 30 -19.23 -2.05 10.40
C GLY A 30 -19.62 -1.25 9.14
N ALA A 31 -20.30 -0.12 9.34
CA ALA A 31 -20.83 0.72 8.25
C ALA A 31 -19.72 1.25 7.32
N THR A 32 -18.61 1.73 7.89
CA THR A 32 -17.43 2.15 7.13
C THR A 32 -16.83 1.01 6.32
N GLY A 33 -16.77 -0.21 6.88
CA GLY A 33 -16.27 -1.38 6.17
C GLY A 33 -17.14 -1.80 4.99
N LEU A 34 -18.46 -1.63 5.11
CA LEU A 34 -19.37 -1.84 3.96
C LEU A 34 -19.08 -0.84 2.84
N ALA A 35 -18.86 0.45 3.16
CA ALA A 35 -18.52 1.46 2.18
C ALA A 35 -17.20 1.17 1.46
N VAL A 36 -16.16 0.77 2.19
CA VAL A 36 -14.85 0.39 1.60
C VAL A 36 -14.99 -0.78 0.64
N ARG A 37 -15.66 -1.87 1.05
CA ARG A 37 -15.90 -3.03 0.18
C ARG A 37 -16.72 -2.68 -1.06
N ALA A 38 -17.76 -1.86 -0.89
CA ALA A 38 -18.59 -1.43 -2.01
C ALA A 38 -17.77 -0.59 -3.02
N GLY A 39 -16.96 0.35 -2.53
CA GLY A 39 -16.07 1.17 -3.35
C GLY A 39 -15.04 0.33 -4.10
N TYR A 40 -14.35 -0.56 -3.40
CA TYR A 40 -13.37 -1.47 -4.00
C TYR A 40 -14.00 -2.38 -5.07
N GLY A 41 -15.16 -2.96 -4.77
CA GLY A 41 -15.91 -3.76 -5.74
C GLY A 41 -16.40 -2.95 -6.95
N ALA A 42 -16.71 -1.66 -6.78
CA ALA A 42 -17.06 -0.79 -7.91
C ALA A 42 -15.84 -0.49 -8.80
N VAL A 43 -14.67 -0.22 -8.21
CA VAL A 43 -13.40 -0.04 -8.92
C VAL A 43 -13.10 -1.27 -9.79
N ASN A 44 -13.15 -2.47 -9.20
CA ASN A 44 -12.87 -3.72 -9.92
C ASN A 44 -13.88 -4.04 -11.04
N ARG A 45 -15.15 -3.61 -10.92
CA ARG A 45 -16.14 -3.77 -12.00
C ARG A 45 -15.93 -2.81 -13.17
N LEU A 46 -15.38 -1.62 -12.91
CA LEU A 46 -15.06 -0.65 -13.96
C LEU A 46 -13.84 -1.08 -14.76
N ASN A 47 -12.79 -1.52 -14.06
CA ASN A 47 -11.59 -2.08 -14.66
C ASN A 47 -10.97 -3.08 -13.66
N PRO A 48 -10.97 -4.39 -13.96
CA PRO A 48 -10.40 -5.40 -13.07
C PRO A 48 -8.88 -5.28 -12.94
N ASP A 49 -8.21 -4.64 -13.89
CA ASP A 49 -6.75 -4.47 -13.89
C ASP A 49 -6.30 -3.19 -13.20
N LEU A 50 -7.22 -2.27 -12.85
CA LEU A 50 -6.85 -0.93 -12.35
C LEU A 50 -6.02 -0.98 -11.06
N VAL A 51 -6.37 -1.84 -10.10
CA VAL A 51 -5.63 -1.97 -8.83
C VAL A 51 -4.25 -2.60 -9.07
N ARG A 52 -4.19 -3.60 -9.95
CA ARG A 52 -2.93 -4.23 -10.39
C ARG A 52 -2.02 -3.23 -11.07
N ASP A 53 -2.53 -2.51 -12.06
CA ASP A 53 -1.77 -1.52 -12.83
C ASP A 53 -1.26 -0.41 -11.91
N ALA A 54 -2.08 0.04 -10.96
CA ALA A 54 -1.67 1.00 -9.95
C ALA A 54 -0.55 0.43 -9.06
N MET A 55 -0.69 -0.80 -8.56
CA MET A 55 0.35 -1.43 -7.72
C MET A 55 1.68 -1.55 -8.47
N VAL A 56 1.67 -2.05 -9.71
CA VAL A 56 2.87 -2.15 -10.55
C VAL A 56 3.50 -0.78 -10.78
N ALA A 57 2.69 0.24 -11.07
CA ALA A 57 3.16 1.58 -11.38
C ALA A 57 3.72 2.34 -10.17
N LEU A 58 3.23 2.06 -8.96
CA LEU A 58 3.65 2.74 -7.73
C LEU A 58 4.75 1.99 -6.97
N LEU A 59 4.95 0.69 -7.25
CA LEU A 59 5.86 -0.16 -6.49
C LEU A 59 7.29 0.39 -6.37
N PRO A 60 7.96 0.90 -7.43
CA PRO A 60 9.32 1.42 -7.31
C PRO A 60 9.44 2.55 -6.27
N GLU A 61 8.52 3.50 -6.32
CA GLU A 61 8.49 4.64 -5.41
C GLU A 61 8.06 4.22 -4.00
N LEU A 62 7.13 3.28 -3.85
CA LEU A 62 6.77 2.70 -2.54
C LEU A 62 7.98 2.00 -1.89
N VAL A 63 8.75 1.24 -2.67
CA VAL A 63 9.99 0.61 -2.20
C VAL A 63 11.01 1.66 -1.76
N ASP A 64 11.16 2.74 -2.50
CA ASP A 64 12.07 3.84 -2.15
C ASP A 64 11.62 4.56 -0.85
N ARG A 65 10.30 4.71 -0.60
CA ARG A 65 9.79 5.27 0.67
C ARG A 65 10.00 4.33 1.87
N LEU A 66 9.92 3.02 1.65
CA LEU A 66 10.11 2.02 2.72
C LEU A 66 11.58 1.74 3.03
N ASP A 67 12.49 2.10 2.13
CA ASP A 67 13.92 1.83 2.25
C ASP A 67 14.58 2.38 3.54
N PRO A 68 14.29 3.63 3.99
CA PRO A 68 14.80 4.13 5.27
C PRO A 68 14.26 3.34 6.47
N HIS A 69 12.95 3.01 6.48
CA HIS A 69 12.35 2.22 7.56
C HIS A 69 12.92 0.81 7.62
N TRP A 70 13.21 0.21 6.47
CA TRP A 70 13.86 -1.10 6.41
C TRP A 70 15.26 -1.06 7.04
N ARG A 71 16.08 -0.05 6.70
CA ARG A 71 17.42 0.12 7.29
C ARG A 71 17.35 0.32 8.80
N ASP A 72 16.48 1.24 9.23
CA ASP A 72 16.26 1.50 10.66
C ASP A 72 15.83 0.24 11.41
N TYR A 73 14.93 -0.55 10.83
CA TYR A 73 14.48 -1.84 11.39
C TYR A 73 15.66 -2.81 11.56
N THR A 74 16.47 -2.98 10.52
CA THR A 74 17.62 -3.91 10.56
C THR A 74 18.69 -3.47 11.55
N ASP A 75 18.86 -2.16 11.77
CA ASP A 75 19.83 -1.61 12.70
C ASP A 75 19.34 -1.60 14.16
N ALA A 76 18.04 -1.35 14.37
CA ALA A 76 17.44 -1.23 15.70
C ALA A 76 17.12 -2.57 16.37
N GLY A 77 17.02 -3.67 15.60
CA GLY A 77 16.69 -4.99 16.12
C GLY A 77 15.26 -5.11 16.66
N SER A 78 14.29 -4.44 15.99
CA SER A 78 12.86 -4.65 16.31
C SER A 78 12.46 -6.10 16.01
N GLU A 79 11.42 -6.61 16.70
CA GLU A 79 11.03 -8.03 16.60
C GLU A 79 10.60 -8.42 15.18
N THR A 80 9.78 -7.58 14.53
CA THR A 80 9.41 -7.71 13.12
C THR A 80 9.40 -6.34 12.43
N PHE A 81 9.53 -6.33 11.10
CA PHE A 81 9.35 -5.12 10.30
C PHE A 81 7.90 -4.62 10.40
N GLY A 82 6.93 -5.53 10.52
CA GLY A 82 5.52 -5.17 10.80
C GLY A 82 5.36 -4.32 12.06
N ASP A 83 5.99 -4.71 13.16
CA ASP A 83 5.95 -3.96 14.43
C ASP A 83 6.65 -2.60 14.31
N HIS A 84 7.75 -2.57 13.55
CA HIS A 84 8.47 -1.34 13.26
C HIS A 84 7.61 -0.32 12.50
N LEU A 85 6.90 -0.76 11.45
CA LEU A 85 5.98 0.09 10.71
C LEU A 85 4.77 0.51 11.57
N ALA A 86 4.25 -0.39 12.40
CA ALA A 86 3.12 -0.10 13.29
C ALA A 86 3.45 1.01 14.30
N ALA A 87 4.65 0.96 14.88
CA ALA A 87 5.14 1.96 15.83
C ALA A 87 5.29 3.38 15.22
N ARG A 88 5.38 3.46 13.89
CA ARG A 88 5.57 4.72 13.11
C ARG A 88 4.40 4.97 12.15
N SER A 89 3.26 4.37 12.45
CA SER A 89 2.20 4.15 11.47
C SER A 89 1.66 5.42 10.82
N ASP A 90 1.52 6.51 11.56
CA ASP A 90 1.02 7.78 11.03
C ASP A 90 1.95 8.39 9.99
N ASP A 91 3.27 8.34 10.21
CA ASP A 91 4.28 8.89 9.31
C ASP A 91 4.46 7.99 8.09
N VAL A 92 4.63 6.67 8.32
CA VAL A 92 4.76 5.67 7.25
C VAL A 92 3.54 5.70 6.33
N ALA A 93 2.33 5.75 6.88
CA ALA A 93 1.11 5.80 6.06
C ALA A 93 1.04 7.08 5.21
N GLU A 94 1.50 8.21 5.74
CA GLU A 94 1.56 9.47 4.99
C GLU A 94 2.58 9.41 3.85
N GLU A 95 3.76 8.86 4.11
CA GLU A 95 4.82 8.68 3.11
C GLU A 95 4.37 7.78 1.96
N LEU A 96 3.72 6.65 2.26
CA LEU A 96 3.17 5.75 1.24
C LEU A 96 2.06 6.41 0.42
N LEU A 97 1.18 7.17 1.07
CA LEU A 97 0.11 7.87 0.37
C LEU A 97 0.61 9.02 -0.49
N THR A 98 1.71 9.67 -0.10
CA THR A 98 2.37 10.71 -0.89
C THR A 98 2.80 10.20 -2.26
N VAL A 99 3.20 8.93 -2.39
CA VAL A 99 3.51 8.31 -3.69
C VAL A 99 2.28 8.31 -4.61
N THR A 100 1.11 8.03 -4.04
CA THR A 100 -0.14 8.09 -4.81
C THR A 100 -0.54 9.53 -5.10
N ASP A 101 -0.36 10.44 -4.13
CA ASP A 101 -0.61 11.89 -4.31
C ASP A 101 0.22 12.44 -5.49
N GLU A 102 1.53 12.17 -5.51
CA GLU A 102 2.48 12.57 -6.56
C GLU A 102 2.05 12.03 -7.94
N ARG A 103 1.64 10.75 -8.00
CA ARG A 103 1.12 10.14 -9.24
C ARG A 103 -0.14 10.82 -9.73
N ILE A 104 -1.06 11.15 -8.81
CA ILE A 104 -2.33 11.78 -9.14
C ILE A 104 -2.11 13.22 -9.57
N ASP A 105 -1.23 13.97 -8.89
CA ASP A 105 -0.88 15.35 -9.23
C ASP A 105 -0.26 15.46 -10.63
N GLY A 106 0.61 14.51 -10.99
CA GLY A 106 1.19 14.39 -12.33
C GLY A 106 0.19 13.98 -13.43
N SER A 107 -1.02 13.53 -13.09
CA SER A 107 -2.01 13.07 -14.06
C SER A 107 -2.70 14.23 -14.80
N SER A 108 -2.88 14.11 -16.11
CA SER A 108 -3.73 15.04 -16.88
C SER A 108 -5.23 14.70 -16.78
N MET A 109 -5.58 13.56 -16.15
CA MET A 109 -6.95 13.06 -16.08
C MET A 109 -7.70 13.67 -14.90
N GLN A 110 -8.37 14.80 -15.12
CA GLN A 110 -9.13 15.53 -14.09
C GLN A 110 -10.19 14.66 -13.37
N ALA A 111 -10.77 13.68 -14.06
CA ALA A 111 -11.72 12.74 -13.46
C ALA A 111 -11.06 11.87 -12.38
N VAL A 112 -9.86 11.34 -12.65
CA VAL A 112 -9.09 10.51 -11.71
C VAL A 112 -8.69 11.33 -10.49
N LYS A 113 -8.21 12.56 -10.70
CA LYS A 113 -7.89 13.50 -9.60
C LYS A 113 -9.07 13.72 -8.65
N ARG A 114 -10.26 13.96 -9.20
CA ARG A 114 -11.47 14.18 -8.38
C ARG A 114 -11.87 12.95 -7.60
N VAL A 115 -11.84 11.77 -8.21
CA VAL A 115 -12.17 10.51 -7.53
C VAL A 115 -11.18 10.25 -6.40
N TYR A 116 -9.88 10.41 -6.66
CA TYR A 116 -8.86 10.20 -5.64
C TYR A 116 -9.01 11.16 -4.45
N ALA A 117 -9.28 12.44 -4.71
CA ALA A 117 -9.45 13.45 -3.67
C ALA A 117 -10.59 13.13 -2.68
N THR A 118 -11.64 12.42 -3.09
CA THR A 118 -12.72 12.01 -2.17
C THR A 118 -12.35 10.81 -1.32
N MET A 119 -11.43 9.96 -1.79
CA MET A 119 -10.98 8.74 -1.10
C MET A 119 -9.83 9.01 -0.13
N ARG A 120 -8.92 9.92 -0.49
CA ARG A 120 -7.69 10.23 0.25
C ARG A 120 -7.90 10.51 1.75
N PRO A 121 -8.94 11.27 2.19
CA PRO A 121 -9.15 11.53 3.62
C PRO A 121 -9.37 10.26 4.46
N ALA A 122 -9.99 9.23 3.88
CA ALA A 122 -10.24 7.97 4.57
C ALA A 122 -9.09 6.96 4.39
N ALA A 123 -8.25 7.13 3.36
CA ALA A 123 -7.22 6.18 2.97
C ALA A 123 -6.16 5.97 4.07
N LYS A 124 -5.70 7.04 4.73
CA LYS A 124 -4.66 6.97 5.77
C LYS A 124 -4.97 5.95 6.85
N ARG A 125 -6.18 6.01 7.41
CA ARG A 125 -6.62 5.05 8.43
C ARG A 125 -6.52 3.61 7.94
N HIS A 126 -6.92 3.34 6.70
CA HIS A 126 -6.87 1.99 6.15
C HIS A 126 -5.45 1.50 5.87
N VAL A 127 -4.55 2.40 5.48
CA VAL A 127 -3.12 2.09 5.34
C VAL A 127 -2.51 1.78 6.71
N VAL A 128 -2.74 2.62 7.72
CA VAL A 128 -2.30 2.39 9.11
C VAL A 128 -2.71 1.01 9.61
N GLU A 129 -3.98 0.64 9.41
CA GLU A 129 -4.51 -0.68 9.80
C GLU A 129 -3.83 -1.86 9.09
N ALA A 130 -3.26 -1.63 7.90
CA ALA A 130 -2.63 -2.65 7.06
C ALA A 130 -1.11 -2.79 7.30
N LEU A 131 -0.44 -1.75 7.83
CA LEU A 131 1.02 -1.70 7.96
C LEU A 131 1.67 -2.94 8.60
N PRO A 132 1.14 -3.54 9.69
CA PRO A 132 1.73 -4.76 10.23
C PRO A 132 1.81 -5.91 9.22
N ARG A 133 0.76 -6.09 8.40
CA ARG A 133 0.70 -7.14 7.37
C ARG A 133 1.54 -6.79 6.14
N VAL A 134 1.66 -5.50 5.81
CA VAL A 134 2.59 -5.03 4.78
C VAL A 134 4.04 -5.34 5.17
N GLY A 135 4.43 -5.05 6.43
CA GLY A 135 5.77 -5.37 6.91
C GLY A 135 6.06 -6.86 6.85
N GLY A 136 5.12 -7.69 7.32
CA GLY A 136 5.24 -9.14 7.23
C GLY A 136 5.33 -9.67 5.79
N LEU A 137 4.60 -9.08 4.84
CA LEU A 137 4.74 -9.42 3.42
C LEU A 137 6.16 -9.13 2.92
N ILE A 138 6.71 -7.97 3.23
CA ILE A 138 8.06 -7.57 2.78
C ILE A 138 9.13 -8.48 3.39
N GLU A 139 9.02 -8.83 4.67
CA GLU A 139 9.95 -9.76 5.33
C GLU A 139 10.00 -11.13 4.65
N ARG A 140 8.87 -11.64 4.12
CA ARG A 140 8.86 -12.92 3.37
C ARG A 140 9.71 -12.89 2.11
N TYR A 141 9.90 -11.71 1.50
CA TYR A 141 10.73 -11.54 0.31
C TYR A 141 12.19 -11.18 0.64
N ALA A 142 12.48 -10.83 1.89
CA ALA A 142 13.83 -10.56 2.38
C ALA A 142 14.60 -11.82 2.81
N ALA A 143 13.90 -12.95 2.94
CA ALA A 143 14.39 -14.22 3.47
C ALA A 143 15.08 -15.10 2.42
#